data_AF-A0A858JSJ7-F1
#
_entry.id   AF-A0A858JSJ7-F1
#
_cell.length_a   1.000
_cell.length_b   1.000
_cell.length_c   1.000
_cell.angle_alpha   90.00
_cell.angle_beta   90.00
_cell.angle_gamma   90.00
#
_symmetry.space_group_name_H-M   'P 1'
#
loop_
_entity.id
_entity.type
_entity.pdbx_description
1 polymer ?
#
loop_
_entity_poly.entity_id
_entity_poly.type
_entity_poly.pdbx_seq_one_letter_code
_entity_poly.pdbx_strand_id
1 'polypeptide(L)'
;MVRLAIRDPARPQAAPQTFLIAPHGPDSGYERMEMALYRLDATSTLPQVIVSAYTGGAHCCEVSSLFGQMPDGTWKETDLGQSDGDGTPTIVDAAHDGRAEIQEVDPAFLYTFASYAGSYPPLILKRYHAGQMETVTRDPAFRPYLARQLAGAQKEWLADDRPEPNGFLAYYVATKAELGEFGQGWQYMLKHAEYRTDDMFGISACDMKPAGTEQCTPEERKSVPFPQALAYFLQKNGYITPEQASAAPMTPSADGAQDSVAGSGYRPDFSCDPPPDHNGVAVMLCHDSGAARHELLFDQVYYALRQQVGRDGWKALRQEVIADENAADQGCGLPVPGAADQDVPDGAAACYAAAMDRLTERYRQRLGGTALEEARRPLDTHIALQRRLVELGYLPAGTVADGVYGEATREAIATWQRTTHRPETDGFVSDADAQVLLPPAVMASAGPAGDTQPVASAAPAPVATTPATTAPAHRADLRLFGFGIGVILVMAVFGTCLYFLPFGIACLRDSTGKGSVFAVNFFFGWTLLGWVAALVMALSFETRADYELRRQAMIKIVAGGSAPDSHA
;
A
#
# COMPACT_ATOMS: atom_id res chain seq x y z
N MET A 1 39.33 0.44 28.86
CA MET A 1 38.45 1.61 28.79
C MET A 1 39.04 2.60 27.81
N VAL A 2 38.32 2.93 26.74
CA VAL A 2 38.74 3.98 25.79
C VAL A 2 38.36 5.35 26.36
N ARG A 3 39.19 6.36 26.11
CA ARG A 3 38.96 7.74 26.56
C ARG A 3 39.06 8.70 25.38
N LEU A 4 38.09 9.60 25.26
CA LEU A 4 38.20 10.78 24.40
C LEU A 4 39.02 11.83 25.15
N ALA A 5 39.98 12.46 24.48
CA ALA A 5 40.72 13.60 25.02
C ALA A 5 40.62 14.78 24.05
N ILE A 6 39.96 15.85 24.48
CA ILE A 6 39.74 17.07 23.68
C ILE A 6 40.74 18.13 24.13
N ARG A 7 41.49 18.69 23.18
CA ARG A 7 42.50 19.75 23.40
C ARG A 7 42.17 20.95 22.53
N ASP A 8 42.08 22.13 23.13
CA ASP A 8 41.98 23.39 22.42
C ASP A 8 43.39 23.90 22.06
N PRO A 9 43.78 23.90 20.77
CA PRO A 9 45.10 24.36 20.36
C PRO A 9 45.33 25.85 20.62
N ALA A 10 44.28 26.66 20.77
CA ALA A 10 44.39 28.07 21.15
C ALA A 10 44.71 28.26 22.64
N ARG A 11 44.57 27.21 23.46
CA ARG A 11 44.86 27.20 24.90
C ARG A 11 45.75 26.00 25.27
N PRO A 12 47.00 25.94 24.79
CA PRO A 12 47.86 24.76 24.90
C PRO A 12 48.26 24.40 26.35
N GLN A 13 48.11 25.33 27.31
CA GLN A 13 48.38 25.08 28.72
C GLN A 13 47.16 24.59 29.52
N ALA A 14 45.96 24.62 28.94
CA ALA A 14 44.77 24.07 29.60
C ALA A 14 44.86 22.53 29.63
N ALA A 15 44.43 21.92 30.74
CA ALA A 15 44.33 20.47 30.82
C ALA A 15 43.32 19.95 29.78
N PRO A 16 43.63 18.83 29.08
CA PRO A 16 42.69 18.22 28.15
C PRO A 16 41.42 17.80 28.87
N GLN A 17 40.27 18.04 28.24
CA GLN A 17 39.01 17.51 28.71
C GLN A 17 38.93 16.04 28.33
N THR A 18 38.64 15.17 29.31
CA THR A 18 38.63 13.73 29.09
C THR A 18 37.29 13.11 29.42
N PHE A 19 36.75 12.35 28.47
CA PHE A 19 35.51 11.59 28.63
C PHE A 19 35.79 10.10 28.56
N LEU A 20 35.08 9.33 29.39
CA LEU A 20 35.01 7.89 29.22
C LEU A 20 33.96 7.63 28.16
N ILE A 21 34.36 7.02 27.04
CA ILE A 21 33.40 6.58 26.04
C ILE A 21 33.09 5.13 26.43
N ALA A 22 31.95 4.91 27.10
CA ALA A 22 31.44 3.57 27.45
C ALA A 22 30.15 3.29 26.66
N PRO A 23 29.95 2.08 26.10
CA PRO A 23 30.63 0.83 26.38
C PRO A 23 31.94 0.63 25.59
N HIS A 24 32.46 1.66 24.93
CA HIS A 24 33.56 1.57 23.98
C HIS A 24 34.89 1.12 24.63
N GLY A 25 35.21 -0.16 24.47
CA GLY A 25 36.39 -0.82 25.01
C GLY A 25 36.86 -1.97 24.12
N PRO A 26 38.11 -2.44 24.26
CA PRO A 26 38.60 -3.61 23.51
C PRO A 26 37.74 -4.87 23.72
N ASP A 27 37.02 -4.93 24.85
CA ASP A 27 36.16 -6.06 25.25
C ASP A 27 34.66 -5.83 24.94
N SER A 28 34.32 -4.75 24.21
CA SER A 28 32.92 -4.35 23.97
C SER A 28 32.26 -5.02 22.77
N GLY A 29 33.02 -5.75 21.95
CA GLY A 29 32.52 -6.42 20.75
C GLY A 29 32.29 -5.49 19.55
N TYR A 30 32.66 -4.21 19.64
CA TYR A 30 32.45 -3.22 18.58
C TYR A 30 33.59 -3.23 17.55
N GLU A 31 33.23 -3.36 16.26
CA GLU A 31 34.19 -3.59 15.17
C GLU A 31 34.78 -2.31 14.57
N ARG A 32 34.08 -1.16 14.67
CA ARG A 32 34.47 0.13 14.07
C ARG A 32 34.06 1.30 14.96
N MET A 33 34.94 2.30 15.09
CA MET A 33 34.67 3.56 15.79
C MET A 33 35.05 4.72 14.87
N GLU A 34 34.19 5.71 14.77
CA GLU A 34 34.38 6.91 13.98
C GLU A 34 34.27 8.16 14.85
N MET A 35 34.99 9.21 14.46
CA MET A 35 34.96 10.49 15.12
C MET A 35 34.93 11.61 14.09
N ALA A 36 34.06 12.59 14.29
CA ALA A 36 33.89 13.72 13.39
C ALA A 36 33.74 15.04 14.16
N LEU A 37 34.10 16.14 13.51
CA LEU A 37 33.95 17.49 14.02
C LEU A 37 32.91 18.24 13.20
N TYR A 38 31.88 18.76 13.86
CA TYR A 38 30.81 19.51 13.21
C TYR A 38 30.56 20.84 13.91
N ARG A 39 30.12 21.85 13.15
CA ARG A 39 29.64 23.11 13.71
C ARG A 39 28.11 23.05 13.79
N LEU A 40 27.61 22.60 14.93
CA LEU A 40 26.18 22.40 15.19
C LEU A 40 25.58 23.54 16.02
N ASP A 41 26.37 24.12 16.93
CA ASP A 41 25.99 25.28 17.73
C ASP A 41 26.71 26.54 17.24
N ALA A 42 25.97 27.47 16.63
CA ALA A 42 26.50 28.74 16.15
C ALA A 42 26.99 29.67 17.28
N THR A 43 26.52 29.48 18.51
CA THR A 43 26.96 30.25 19.67
C THR A 43 28.26 29.73 20.28
N SER A 44 28.65 28.50 19.94
CA SER A 44 29.92 27.92 20.36
C SER A 44 31.05 28.41 19.46
N THR A 45 32.14 28.87 20.09
CA THR A 45 33.37 29.25 19.36
C THR A 45 34.13 28.04 18.82
N LEU A 46 33.90 26.86 19.40
CA LEU A 46 34.53 25.59 19.02
C LEU A 46 33.52 24.63 18.38
N PRO A 47 33.95 23.78 17.44
CA PRO A 47 33.09 22.72 16.90
C PRO A 47 32.77 21.66 17.95
N GLN A 48 31.66 20.95 17.75
CA GLN A 48 31.27 19.77 18.51
C GLN A 48 31.97 18.52 17.95
N VAL A 49 32.28 17.58 18.84
CA VAL A 49 32.83 16.26 18.48
C VAL A 49 31.70 15.25 18.52
N ILE A 50 31.50 14.47 17.47
CA ILE A 50 30.65 13.28 17.50
C ILE A 50 31.55 12.06 17.50
N VAL A 51 31.26 11.11 18.37
CA VAL A 51 31.89 9.79 18.41
C VAL A 51 30.81 8.74 18.21
N SER A 52 31.02 7.86 17.24
CA SER A 52 30.07 6.81 16.88
C SER A 52 30.78 5.46 16.91
N ALA A 53 30.10 4.42 17.36
CA ALA A 53 30.61 3.06 17.24
C ALA A 53 29.54 2.05 16.80
N TYR A 54 30.01 1.12 15.96
CA TYR A 54 29.20 0.08 15.37
C TYR A 54 29.01 -1.10 16.32
N THR A 55 27.75 -1.45 16.60
CA THR A 55 27.44 -2.46 17.63
C THR A 55 27.49 -3.93 17.17
N GLY A 56 27.53 -4.20 15.86
CA GLY A 56 27.57 -5.57 15.33
C GLY A 56 26.21 -6.23 15.04
N GLY A 57 25.10 -5.50 15.16
CA GLY A 57 23.74 -6.02 14.92
C GLY A 57 23.35 -6.18 13.44
N ALA A 58 22.34 -7.00 13.16
CA ALA A 58 21.87 -7.31 11.80
C ALA A 58 21.23 -6.13 11.04
N HIS A 59 20.80 -5.09 11.76
CA HIS A 59 20.29 -3.82 11.22
C HIS A 59 21.24 -2.65 11.48
N CYS A 60 22.53 -2.94 11.73
CA CYS A 60 23.57 -1.93 11.92
C CYS A 60 23.22 -0.89 13.00
N CYS A 61 22.99 -1.30 14.25
CA CYS A 61 22.76 -0.35 15.33
C CYS A 61 24.09 0.37 15.64
N GLU A 62 24.19 1.66 15.30
CA GLU A 62 25.26 2.55 15.71
C GLU A 62 24.88 3.22 17.04
N VAL A 63 25.83 3.34 17.97
CA VAL A 63 25.68 4.19 19.16
C VAL A 63 26.50 5.46 19.01
N SER A 64 25.91 6.63 19.29
CA SER A 64 26.58 7.91 19.11
C SER A 64 26.52 8.81 20.34
N SER A 65 27.63 9.46 20.65
CA SER A 65 27.73 10.53 21.67
C SER A 65 28.24 11.81 21.04
N LEU A 66 27.67 12.94 21.45
CA LEU A 66 28.08 14.29 21.06
C LEU A 66 28.71 15.01 22.23
N PHE A 67 29.87 15.63 22.01
CA PHE A 67 30.60 16.41 22.99
C PHE A 67 30.68 17.86 22.53
N GLY A 68 30.20 18.78 23.36
CA GLY A 68 30.20 20.21 23.06
C GLY A 68 30.52 21.07 24.28
N GLN A 69 30.98 22.30 24.01
CA GLN A 69 31.28 23.27 25.05
C GLN A 69 30.01 24.01 25.48
N MET A 70 29.79 24.09 26.78
CA MET A 70 28.73 24.85 27.43
C MET A 70 29.11 26.34 27.53
N PRO A 71 28.15 27.26 27.72
CA PRO A 71 28.42 28.71 27.84
C PRO A 71 29.41 29.09 28.96
N ASP A 72 29.52 28.28 30.02
CA ASP A 72 30.48 28.48 31.12
C ASP A 72 31.90 27.96 30.79
N GLY A 73 32.11 27.43 29.58
CA GLY A 73 33.37 26.88 29.09
C GLY A 73 33.62 25.42 29.44
N THR A 74 32.77 24.78 30.24
CA THR A 74 32.83 23.34 30.52
C THR A 74 32.41 22.52 29.30
N TRP A 75 32.85 21.26 29.22
CA TRP A 75 32.42 20.36 28.15
C TRP A 75 31.40 19.36 28.68
N LYS A 76 30.38 19.08 27.89
CA LYS A 76 29.31 18.15 28.24
C LYS A 76 29.14 17.10 27.14
N GLU A 77 28.96 15.86 27.59
CA GLU A 77 28.49 14.76 26.75
C GLU A 77 26.96 14.79 26.66
N THR A 78 26.46 14.61 25.44
CA THR A 78 25.06 14.44 25.10
C THR A 78 24.93 13.11 24.37
N ASP A 79 24.25 12.17 25.00
CA ASP A 79 23.92 10.87 24.41
C ASP A 79 22.92 11.07 23.25
N LEU A 80 23.26 10.58 22.06
CA LEU A 80 22.39 10.61 20.88
C LEU A 80 21.60 9.29 20.72
N GLY A 81 21.92 8.27 21.52
CA GLY A 81 21.25 6.97 21.49
C GLY A 81 21.72 6.06 20.36
N GLN A 82 20.84 5.11 20.02
CA GLN A 82 21.05 4.14 18.96
C GLN A 82 20.32 4.55 17.68
N SER A 83 20.94 4.34 16.53
CA SER A 83 20.35 4.56 15.21
C SER A 83 20.70 3.43 14.25
N ASP A 84 19.79 3.12 13.32
CA ASP A 84 20.07 2.22 12.19
C ASP A 84 21.02 2.92 11.19
N GLY A 85 22.19 2.36 10.93
CA GLY A 85 23.16 2.89 9.96
C GLY A 85 24.60 2.39 10.15
N ASP A 86 25.48 2.66 9.18
CA ASP A 86 26.93 2.44 9.32
C ASP A 86 27.62 3.81 9.40
N GLY A 87 28.20 4.13 10.57
CA GLY A 87 29.00 5.33 10.79
C GLY A 87 28.30 6.50 11.48
N THR A 88 28.88 7.70 11.39
CA THR A 88 28.36 8.88 12.11
C THR A 88 26.96 9.29 11.68
N PRO A 89 26.12 9.86 12.58
CA PRO A 89 24.80 10.40 12.25
C PRO A 89 24.84 11.32 11.03
N THR A 90 23.76 11.32 10.25
CA THR A 90 23.65 12.18 9.07
C THR A 90 23.55 13.63 9.51
N ILE A 91 24.50 14.46 9.07
CA ILE A 91 24.53 15.90 9.37
C ILE A 91 24.21 16.70 8.11
N VAL A 92 23.20 17.56 8.18
CA VAL A 92 22.71 18.34 7.04
C VAL A 92 22.46 19.80 7.43
N ASP A 93 22.87 20.74 6.59
CA ASP A 93 22.39 22.13 6.67
C ASP A 93 21.09 22.22 5.85
N ALA A 94 19.99 21.80 6.47
CA ALA A 94 18.71 21.61 5.78
C ALA A 94 18.08 22.95 5.34
N ALA A 95 18.34 24.02 6.11
CA ALA A 95 17.85 25.37 5.84
C ALA A 95 18.80 26.20 4.94
N HIS A 96 20.02 25.72 4.70
CA HIS A 96 21.10 26.48 4.03
C HIS A 96 21.44 27.79 4.76
N ASP A 97 21.41 27.78 6.10
CA ASP A 97 21.68 28.95 6.95
C ASP A 97 23.08 28.89 7.61
N GLY A 98 23.88 27.87 7.27
CA GLY A 98 25.20 27.63 7.84
C GLY A 98 25.18 26.97 9.21
N ARG A 99 24.01 26.56 9.70
CA ARG A 99 23.84 25.77 10.93
C ARG A 99 23.34 24.39 10.54
N ALA A 100 24.10 23.37 10.89
CA ALA A 100 23.71 22.01 10.55
C ALA A 100 22.83 21.37 11.62
N GLU A 101 21.87 20.57 11.17
CA GLU A 101 21.01 19.70 11.96
C GLU A 101 21.51 18.25 11.90
N ILE A 102 21.21 17.51 12.97
CA ILE A 102 21.31 16.05 12.97
C ILE A 102 20.01 15.52 12.38
N GLN A 103 20.12 14.73 11.32
CA GLN A 103 19.00 14.05 10.69
C GLN A 103 18.90 12.61 11.19
N GLU A 104 17.73 12.29 11.72
CA GLU A 104 17.32 10.95 12.13
C GLU A 104 16.05 10.55 11.36
N VAL A 105 15.61 9.32 11.57
CA VAL A 105 14.33 8.80 11.08
C VAL A 105 13.47 8.37 12.26
N ASP A 106 12.15 8.40 12.12
CA ASP A 106 11.23 7.91 13.15
C ASP A 106 11.07 6.38 13.06
N PRO A 107 11.68 5.60 13.97
CA PRO A 107 11.64 4.14 13.90
C PRO A 107 10.25 3.57 14.19
N ALA A 108 9.31 4.36 14.73
CA ALA A 108 7.96 3.87 15.01
C ALA A 108 7.20 3.44 13.74
N PHE A 109 7.62 3.92 12.56
CA PHE A 109 7.02 3.54 11.27
C PHE A 109 7.54 2.21 10.73
N LEU A 110 8.68 1.72 11.25
CA LEU A 110 9.25 0.44 10.85
C LEU A 110 8.38 -0.71 11.37
N TYR A 111 8.03 -1.65 10.50
CA TYR A 111 7.18 -2.82 10.81
C TYR A 111 5.73 -2.53 11.23
N THR A 112 5.32 -1.26 11.34
CA THR A 112 3.96 -0.92 11.79
C THR A 112 2.93 -1.09 10.68
N PHE A 113 3.22 -0.66 9.45
CA PHE A 113 2.26 -0.68 8.34
C PHE A 113 2.75 -1.44 7.09
N ALA A 114 3.97 -1.96 7.15
CA ALA A 114 4.64 -2.71 6.09
C ALA A 114 5.83 -3.47 6.68
N SER A 115 6.44 -4.35 5.90
CA SER A 115 7.75 -4.93 6.19
C SER A 115 8.83 -3.85 6.31
N TYR A 116 10.01 -4.17 6.87
CA TYR A 116 11.12 -3.21 6.93
C TYR A 116 11.46 -2.60 5.57
N ALA A 117 11.40 -3.39 4.50
CA ALA A 117 11.71 -2.93 3.14
C ALA A 117 10.58 -2.06 2.55
N GLY A 118 9.33 -2.26 2.98
CA GLY A 118 8.18 -1.45 2.59
C GLY A 118 7.92 -0.25 3.51
N SER A 119 8.61 -0.17 4.65
CA SER A 119 8.49 0.94 5.59
C SER A 119 9.30 2.14 5.13
N TYR A 120 8.65 3.30 5.08
CA TYR A 120 9.30 4.60 4.91
C TYR A 120 9.19 5.35 6.24
N PRO A 121 10.30 5.63 6.95
CA PRO A 121 10.22 6.39 8.19
C PRO A 121 10.39 7.91 7.92
N PRO A 122 9.51 8.78 8.46
CA PRO A 122 9.67 10.23 8.36
C PRO A 122 10.98 10.72 8.98
N LEU A 123 11.51 11.82 8.44
CA LEU A 123 12.73 12.44 8.96
C LEU A 123 12.45 13.22 10.25
N ILE A 124 13.37 13.12 11.20
CA ILE A 124 13.42 13.95 12.40
C ILE A 124 14.68 14.81 12.32
N LEU A 125 14.51 16.13 12.29
CA LEU A 125 15.63 17.07 12.35
C LEU A 125 15.81 17.55 13.79
N LYS A 126 17.01 17.38 14.33
CA LYS A 126 17.37 17.87 15.66
C LYS A 126 18.46 18.90 15.61
N ARG A 127 18.27 19.97 16.38
CA ARG A 127 19.24 21.02 16.58
C ARG A 127 19.90 20.86 17.94
N TYR A 128 21.23 20.95 17.94
CA TYR A 128 22.02 20.94 19.16
C TYR A 128 22.26 22.38 19.64
N HIS A 129 22.05 22.63 20.93
CA HIS A 129 22.47 23.87 21.58
C HIS A 129 22.87 23.60 23.03
N ALA A 130 24.10 23.98 23.41
CA ALA A 130 24.59 23.90 24.80
C ALA A 130 24.20 22.60 25.54
N GLY A 131 24.49 21.44 24.95
CA GLY A 131 24.25 20.14 25.59
C GLY A 131 22.80 19.68 25.62
N GLN A 132 21.91 20.34 24.86
CA GLN A 132 20.51 19.98 24.65
C GLN A 132 20.25 19.68 23.18
N MET A 133 19.38 18.69 22.93
CA MET A 133 18.86 18.37 21.61
C MET A 133 17.40 18.81 21.54
N GLU A 134 17.06 19.62 20.56
CA GLU A 134 15.70 20.07 20.29
C GLU A 134 15.24 19.52 18.94
N THR A 135 14.05 18.91 18.88
CA THR A 135 13.44 18.52 17.61
C THR A 135 12.85 19.75 16.93
N VAL A 136 13.36 20.06 15.74
CA VAL A 136 13.02 21.28 15.00
C VAL A 136 12.34 20.99 13.65
N THR A 137 11.99 19.73 13.36
CA THR A 137 11.39 19.29 12.09
C THR A 137 10.24 20.18 11.57
N ARG A 138 9.38 20.67 12.47
CA ARG A 138 8.20 21.51 12.14
C ARG A 138 8.49 22.97 11.87
N ASP A 139 9.73 23.44 12.10
CA ASP A 139 10.08 24.82 11.81
C ASP A 139 9.85 25.10 10.31
N PRO A 140 9.09 26.15 9.95
CA PRO A 140 8.87 26.54 8.56
C PRO A 140 10.15 26.62 7.70
N ALA A 141 11.30 26.91 8.32
CA ALA A 141 12.59 26.96 7.64
C ALA A 141 12.97 25.63 6.93
N PHE A 142 12.52 24.48 7.45
CA PHE A 142 12.87 23.16 6.91
C PHE A 142 11.85 22.59 5.92
N ARG A 143 10.69 23.24 5.73
CA ARG A 143 9.66 22.75 4.79
C ARG A 143 10.18 22.50 3.38
N PRO A 144 11.05 23.36 2.78
CA PRO A 144 11.60 23.08 1.46
C PRO A 144 12.45 21.80 1.42
N TYR A 145 13.16 21.50 2.51
CA TYR A 145 13.96 20.28 2.62
C TYR A 145 13.04 19.05 2.70
N LEU A 146 12.07 19.06 3.62
CA LEU A 146 11.10 17.96 3.78
C LEU A 146 10.29 17.71 2.50
N ALA A 147 9.86 18.76 1.80
CA ALA A 147 9.13 18.64 0.54
C ALA A 147 9.97 17.98 -0.58
N ARG A 148 11.28 18.30 -0.67
CA ARG A 148 12.19 17.64 -1.62
C ARG A 148 12.39 16.17 -1.28
N GLN A 149 12.55 15.84 0.00
CA GLN A 149 12.71 14.45 0.46
C GLN A 149 11.45 13.63 0.16
N LEU A 150 10.26 14.20 0.44
CA LEU A 150 8.98 13.58 0.12
C LEU A 150 8.82 13.33 -1.37
N ALA A 151 9.16 14.31 -2.22
CA ALA A 151 9.09 14.17 -3.67
C ALA A 151 10.07 13.10 -4.20
N GLY A 152 11.27 13.02 -3.63
CA GLY A 152 12.25 11.97 -3.94
C GLY A 152 11.72 10.58 -3.60
N ALA A 153 11.29 10.38 -2.35
CA ALA A 153 10.73 9.11 -1.89
C ALA A 153 9.48 8.69 -2.68
N GLN A 154 8.59 9.64 -3.01
CA GLN A 154 7.42 9.36 -3.84
C GLN A 154 7.81 8.90 -5.24
N LYS A 155 8.80 9.55 -5.86
CA LYS A 155 9.29 9.17 -7.19
C LYS A 155 9.88 7.76 -7.18
N GLU A 156 10.67 7.41 -6.17
CA GLU A 156 11.26 6.07 -6.01
C GLU A 156 10.17 5.01 -5.80
N TRP A 157 9.24 5.25 -4.87
CA TRP A 157 8.14 4.33 -4.60
C TRP A 157 7.24 4.08 -5.82
N LEU A 158 6.97 5.13 -6.62
CA LEU A 158 6.24 5.01 -7.88
C LEU A 158 7.02 4.22 -8.95
N ALA A 159 8.35 4.34 -8.98
CA ALA A 159 9.21 3.62 -9.93
C ALA A 159 9.28 2.12 -9.64
N ASP A 160 9.14 1.73 -8.37
CA ASP A 160 9.21 0.34 -7.91
C ASP A 160 7.85 -0.40 -7.95
N ASP A 161 6.88 0.11 -8.70
CA ASP A 161 5.51 -0.43 -8.82
C ASP A 161 4.74 -0.45 -7.49
N ARG A 162 4.97 0.57 -6.66
CA ARG A 162 4.19 0.86 -5.45
C ARG A 162 4.14 -0.32 -4.44
N PRO A 163 5.29 -0.87 -4.01
CA PRO A 163 5.30 -1.97 -3.06
C PRO A 163 4.75 -1.53 -1.70
N GLU A 164 3.99 -2.41 -1.04
CA GLU A 164 3.41 -2.23 0.30
C GLU A 164 2.85 -0.81 0.55
N PRO A 165 1.79 -0.40 -0.16
CA PRO A 165 1.34 1.00 -0.22
C PRO A 165 1.10 1.65 1.14
N ASN A 166 0.59 0.91 2.12
CA ASN A 166 0.30 1.44 3.45
C ASN A 166 1.56 1.88 4.21
N GLY A 167 2.72 1.26 3.96
CA GLY A 167 4.01 1.69 4.52
C GLY A 167 4.43 3.06 4.00
N PHE A 168 4.39 3.25 2.68
CA PHE A 168 4.69 4.54 2.05
C PHE A 168 3.64 5.61 2.38
N LEU A 169 2.35 5.27 2.40
CA LEU A 169 1.30 6.24 2.64
C LEU A 169 1.28 6.73 4.09
N ALA A 170 1.67 5.89 5.06
CA ALA A 170 1.87 6.34 6.43
C ALA A 170 2.95 7.42 6.50
N TYR A 171 4.09 7.20 5.85
CA TYR A 171 5.15 8.20 5.68
C TYR A 171 4.69 9.48 5.01
N TYR A 172 3.95 9.33 3.90
CA TYR A 172 3.48 10.44 3.10
C TYR A 172 2.58 11.37 3.90
N VAL A 173 1.61 10.81 4.63
CA VAL A 173 0.70 11.57 5.50
C VAL A 173 1.45 12.24 6.63
N ALA A 174 2.36 11.51 7.30
CA ALA A 174 3.15 12.05 8.40
C ALA A 174 3.99 13.26 7.95
N THR A 175 4.70 13.12 6.82
CA THR A 175 5.51 14.20 6.26
C THR A 175 4.66 15.37 5.78
N LYS A 176 3.48 15.11 5.19
CA LYS A 176 2.50 16.16 4.86
C LYS A 176 1.97 16.87 6.10
N ALA A 177 1.79 16.18 7.23
CA ALA A 177 1.40 16.81 8.49
C ALA A 177 2.49 17.75 9.02
N GLU A 178 3.76 17.34 8.97
CA GLU A 178 4.93 18.18 9.32
C GLU A 178 5.00 19.45 8.44
N LEU A 179 4.61 19.33 7.16
CA LEU A 179 4.52 20.47 6.22
C LEU A 179 3.31 21.40 6.49
N GLY A 180 2.39 21.02 7.37
CA GLY A 180 1.12 21.73 7.61
C GLY A 180 0.02 21.41 6.58
N GLU A 181 0.18 20.34 5.81
CA GLU A 181 -0.68 19.92 4.70
C GLU A 181 -1.42 18.60 5.01
N PHE A 182 -1.67 18.31 6.29
CA PHE A 182 -2.28 17.05 6.74
C PHE A 182 -3.53 16.65 5.92
N GLY A 183 -4.46 17.58 5.70
CA GLY A 183 -5.70 17.29 4.96
C GLY A 183 -5.46 16.82 3.53
N GLN A 184 -4.51 17.43 2.81
CA GLN A 184 -4.12 17.02 1.45
C GLN A 184 -3.43 15.65 1.48
N GLY A 185 -2.53 15.46 2.44
CA GLY A 185 -1.85 14.17 2.67
C GLY A 185 -2.84 13.04 2.93
N TRP A 186 -3.82 13.30 3.80
CA TRP A 186 -4.84 12.34 4.20
C TRP A 186 -5.75 11.95 3.03
N GLN A 187 -6.21 12.93 2.24
CA GLN A 187 -7.01 12.67 1.04
C GLN A 187 -6.25 11.85 0.00
N TYR A 188 -4.96 12.14 -0.21
CA TYR A 188 -4.13 11.34 -1.11
C TYR A 188 -4.01 9.89 -0.60
N MET A 189 -3.78 9.71 0.71
CA MET A 189 -3.72 8.38 1.31
C MET A 189 -5.03 7.61 1.12
N LEU A 190 -6.18 8.23 1.36
CA LEU A 190 -7.47 7.56 1.17
C LEU A 190 -7.69 7.07 -0.27
N LYS A 191 -7.16 7.78 -1.26
CA LYS A 191 -7.27 7.36 -2.68
C LYS A 191 -6.36 6.18 -3.04
N HIS A 192 -5.26 5.98 -2.31
CA HIS A 192 -4.19 5.06 -2.70
C HIS A 192 -3.96 3.93 -1.69
N ALA A 193 -4.63 3.96 -0.53
CA ALA A 193 -4.47 2.99 0.54
C ALA A 193 -5.00 1.62 0.14
N GLU A 194 -4.33 0.59 0.65
CA GLU A 194 -4.86 -0.76 0.63
C GLU A 194 -5.75 -0.98 1.86
N TYR A 195 -7.03 -1.23 1.62
CA TYR A 195 -8.03 -1.39 2.66
C TYR A 195 -8.17 -2.84 3.17
N ARG A 196 -7.42 -3.77 2.59
CA ARG A 196 -7.40 -5.15 3.08
C ARG A 196 -6.69 -5.17 4.42
N THR A 197 -7.34 -5.77 5.42
CA THR A 197 -6.69 -6.02 6.71
C THR A 197 -5.55 -7.00 6.51
N ASP A 198 -4.35 -6.58 6.90
CA ASP A 198 -3.16 -7.43 6.95
C ASP A 198 -3.07 -8.07 8.35
N ASP A 199 -2.87 -9.39 8.39
CA ASP A 199 -2.75 -10.15 9.63
C ASP A 199 -1.32 -10.06 10.24
N MET A 200 -0.34 -9.55 9.48
CA MET A 200 1.06 -9.37 9.89
C MET A 200 1.40 -7.91 10.23
N PHE A 201 0.77 -6.94 9.57
CA PHE A 201 1.05 -5.51 9.73
C PHE A 201 -0.21 -4.72 10.05
N GLY A 202 -0.07 -3.61 10.76
CA GLY A 202 -1.16 -2.74 11.18
C GLY A 202 -1.32 -2.64 12.70
N ILE A 203 -2.31 -1.85 13.12
CA ILE A 203 -2.64 -1.63 14.53
C ILE A 203 -3.99 -2.28 14.80
N SER A 204 -4.07 -3.04 15.88
CA SER A 204 -5.29 -3.70 16.33
C SER A 204 -6.07 -2.85 17.34
N ALA A 205 -7.33 -3.21 17.60
CA ALA A 205 -8.10 -2.58 18.67
C ALA A 205 -7.47 -2.83 20.05
N CYS A 206 -6.71 -3.91 20.20
CA CYS A 206 -5.95 -4.23 21.40
C CYS A 206 -4.82 -3.21 21.64
N ASP A 207 -4.09 -2.82 20.59
CA ASP A 207 -2.98 -1.86 20.68
C ASP A 207 -3.44 -0.44 21.05
N MET A 208 -4.73 -0.15 20.81
CA MET A 208 -5.38 1.12 21.15
C MET A 208 -5.80 1.22 22.62
N LYS A 209 -5.77 0.11 23.38
CA LYS A 209 -6.17 0.12 24.79
C LYS A 209 -5.13 0.83 25.67
N PRO A 210 -5.53 1.36 26.84
CA PRO A 210 -4.60 1.92 27.81
C PRO A 210 -3.57 0.88 28.26
N ALA A 211 -2.35 1.34 28.57
CA ALA A 211 -1.32 0.49 29.14
C ALA A 211 -1.80 -0.18 30.43
N GLY A 212 -1.66 -1.51 30.52
CA GLY A 212 -2.07 -2.32 31.69
C GLY A 212 -3.38 -3.09 31.55
N THR A 213 -4.07 -3.03 30.40
CA THR A 213 -5.24 -3.88 30.11
C THR A 213 -4.89 -4.96 29.08
N GLU A 214 -4.12 -5.96 29.50
CA GLU A 214 -3.48 -6.97 28.62
C GLU A 214 -4.44 -8.08 28.10
N GLN A 215 -5.70 -8.06 28.52
CA GLN A 215 -6.67 -9.05 28.10
C GLN A 215 -7.41 -8.57 26.86
N CYS A 216 -7.03 -9.16 25.73
CA CYS A 216 -7.67 -8.94 24.43
C CYS A 216 -8.29 -10.22 23.89
N THR A 217 -9.51 -10.12 23.35
CA THR A 217 -10.15 -11.21 22.63
C THR A 217 -9.45 -11.47 21.28
N PRO A 218 -9.64 -12.64 20.66
CA PRO A 218 -9.15 -12.89 19.31
C PRO A 218 -9.61 -11.84 18.29
N GLU A 219 -10.83 -11.31 18.43
CA GLU A 219 -11.36 -10.24 17.59
C GLU A 219 -10.63 -8.92 17.79
N GLU A 220 -10.29 -8.56 19.02
CA GLU A 220 -9.57 -7.31 19.33
C GLU A 220 -8.11 -7.32 18.85
N ARG A 221 -7.54 -8.50 18.59
CA ARG A 221 -6.18 -8.65 18.05
C ARG A 221 -6.11 -8.50 16.53
N LYS A 222 -7.24 -8.45 15.83
CA LYS A 222 -7.26 -8.19 14.40
C LYS A 222 -6.97 -6.72 14.13
N SER A 223 -6.18 -6.45 13.09
CA SER A 223 -5.89 -5.10 12.63
C SER A 223 -7.18 -4.36 12.28
N VAL A 224 -7.28 -3.10 12.73
CA VAL A 224 -8.36 -2.20 12.30
C VAL A 224 -8.05 -1.66 10.90
N PRO A 225 -9.04 -1.11 10.17
CA PRO A 225 -8.80 -0.52 8.86
C PRO A 225 -7.67 0.52 8.87
N PHE A 226 -6.87 0.54 7.81
CA PHE A 226 -5.64 1.34 7.75
C PHE A 226 -5.82 2.83 8.09
N PRO A 227 -6.82 3.58 7.58
CA PRO A 227 -7.01 4.98 7.98
C PRO A 227 -7.27 5.16 9.49
N GLN A 228 -8.01 4.23 10.10
CA GLN A 228 -8.28 4.26 11.54
C GLN A 228 -6.99 3.99 12.33
N ALA A 229 -6.23 2.98 11.92
CA ALA A 229 -4.93 2.66 12.51
C ALA A 229 -3.95 3.84 12.38
N LEU A 230 -3.86 4.44 11.19
CA LEU A 230 -2.96 5.55 10.91
C LEU A 230 -3.34 6.81 11.69
N ALA A 231 -4.62 7.14 11.82
CA ALA A 231 -5.05 8.34 12.56
C ALA A 231 -4.63 8.25 14.03
N TYR A 232 -4.89 7.09 14.66
CA TYR A 232 -4.44 6.82 16.02
C TYR A 232 -2.92 6.85 16.15
N PHE A 233 -2.21 6.22 15.21
CA PHE A 233 -0.76 6.16 15.21
C PHE A 233 -0.12 7.56 15.12
N LEU A 234 -0.59 8.38 14.19
CA LEU A 234 -0.08 9.74 14.00
C LEU A 234 -0.39 10.64 15.20
N GLN A 235 -1.58 10.49 15.80
CA GLN A 235 -1.92 11.21 17.03
C GLN A 235 -1.01 10.78 18.19
N LYS A 236 -0.84 9.47 18.40
CA LYS A 236 -0.02 8.91 19.47
C LYS A 236 1.45 9.36 19.38
N ASN A 237 1.98 9.45 18.17
CA ASN A 237 3.36 9.90 17.91
C ASN A 237 3.46 11.42 17.69
N GLY A 238 2.36 12.17 17.86
CA GLY A 238 2.37 13.63 17.89
C GLY A 238 2.38 14.34 16.53
N TYR A 239 2.24 13.62 15.40
CA TYR A 239 2.18 14.18 14.03
C TYR A 239 0.94 15.05 13.80
N ILE A 240 -0.17 14.71 14.45
CA ILE A 240 -1.46 15.41 14.32
C ILE A 240 -2.08 15.65 15.69
N THR A 241 -2.95 16.66 15.78
CA THR A 241 -3.69 16.93 17.03
C THR A 241 -4.84 15.93 17.22
N PRO A 242 -5.35 15.77 18.45
CA PRO A 242 -6.56 14.98 18.70
C PRO A 242 -7.78 15.42 17.88
N GLU A 243 -7.92 16.74 17.64
CA GLU A 243 -8.98 17.29 16.79
C GLU A 243 -8.81 16.87 15.33
N GLN A 244 -7.58 16.90 14.81
CA GLN A 244 -7.29 16.43 13.46
C GLN A 244 -7.53 14.92 13.32
N ALA A 245 -7.14 14.12 14.31
CA ALA A 245 -7.34 12.68 14.30
C ALA A 245 -8.83 12.29 14.36
N SER A 246 -9.62 13.00 15.17
CA SER A 246 -11.07 12.77 15.26
C SER A 246 -11.86 13.29 14.06
N ALA A 247 -11.38 14.35 13.41
CA ALA A 247 -11.96 14.90 12.19
C ALA A 247 -11.50 14.17 10.91
N ALA A 248 -10.49 13.30 11.00
CA ALA A 248 -9.92 12.60 9.86
C ALA A 248 -10.96 11.62 9.26
N PRO A 249 -11.32 11.76 7.98
CA PRO A 249 -12.29 10.87 7.36
C PRO A 249 -11.69 9.45 7.22
N MET A 250 -12.42 8.43 7.64
CA MET A 250 -11.95 7.03 7.63
C MET A 250 -12.08 6.35 6.27
N THR A 251 -12.81 6.99 5.38
CA THR A 251 -13.02 6.62 3.98
C THR A 251 -12.76 7.87 3.16
N PRO A 252 -12.41 7.76 1.87
CA PRO A 252 -12.36 8.91 0.97
C PRO A 252 -13.61 9.78 1.19
N SER A 253 -13.43 11.04 1.62
CA SER A 253 -14.56 11.94 1.80
C SER A 253 -15.32 11.99 0.49
N ALA A 254 -16.62 11.74 0.58
CA ALA A 254 -17.58 12.01 -0.48
C ALA A 254 -17.82 13.53 -0.58
N ASP A 255 -16.76 14.36 -0.54
CA ASP A 255 -16.80 15.79 -0.89
C ASP A 255 -16.78 16.00 -2.43
N GLY A 256 -17.33 15.00 -3.12
CA GLY A 256 -17.99 15.13 -4.42
C GLY A 256 -19.44 14.60 -4.38
N ALA A 257 -20.03 14.39 -3.19
CA ALA A 257 -21.37 13.83 -2.97
C ALA A 257 -22.25 14.73 -2.08
N GLN A 258 -22.07 16.05 -2.18
CA GLN A 258 -23.16 17.01 -2.01
C GLN A 258 -23.31 17.74 -3.33
N ASP A 259 -24.05 17.12 -4.25
CA ASP A 259 -24.87 17.74 -5.30
C ASP A 259 -25.24 16.67 -6.32
N SER A 260 -26.24 15.86 -6.01
CA SER A 260 -27.00 15.16 -7.03
C SER A 260 -28.48 15.45 -6.85
N VAL A 261 -28.87 16.69 -7.16
CA VAL A 261 -30.21 17.01 -7.63
C VAL A 261 -30.05 17.99 -8.80
N ALA A 262 -30.14 17.46 -10.01
CA ALA A 262 -30.35 18.19 -11.27
C ALA A 262 -29.48 19.47 -11.45
N GLY A 263 -28.22 19.32 -11.88
CA GLY A 263 -27.47 20.49 -12.36
C GLY A 263 -25.93 20.48 -12.40
N SER A 264 -25.23 19.38 -12.17
CA SER A 264 -23.76 19.33 -12.29
C SER A 264 -23.30 18.07 -13.06
N GLY A 265 -22.33 18.24 -13.94
CA GLY A 265 -22.02 17.32 -15.04
C GLY A 265 -21.39 15.97 -14.69
N TYR A 266 -21.43 15.03 -15.63
CA TYR A 266 -20.69 13.77 -15.67
C TYR A 266 -19.16 13.99 -15.68
N ARG A 267 -18.41 13.04 -15.11
CA ARG A 267 -16.94 12.97 -15.07
C ARG A 267 -16.48 11.61 -15.59
N PRO A 268 -15.27 11.50 -16.15
CA PRO A 268 -14.73 10.22 -16.60
C PRO A 268 -14.48 9.24 -15.44
N ASP A 269 -14.26 7.96 -15.77
CA ASP A 269 -13.96 6.88 -14.81
C ASP A 269 -12.51 6.88 -14.29
N PHE A 270 -11.71 7.87 -14.71
CA PHE A 270 -10.34 8.12 -14.27
C PHE A 270 -10.19 9.45 -13.52
N SER A 271 -9.09 9.60 -12.79
CA SER A 271 -8.80 10.84 -12.04
C SER A 271 -8.53 12.01 -12.98
N CYS A 272 -9.14 13.16 -12.73
CA CYS A 272 -8.84 14.42 -13.42
C CYS A 272 -7.76 15.26 -12.74
N ASP A 273 -7.27 14.83 -11.58
CA ASP A 273 -6.27 15.57 -10.79
C ASP A 273 -5.18 14.60 -10.24
N PRO A 274 -4.06 14.42 -10.95
CA PRO A 274 -3.85 14.83 -12.34
C PRO A 274 -4.58 13.88 -13.32
N PRO A 275 -4.91 14.34 -14.55
CA PRO A 275 -5.38 13.47 -15.61
C PRO A 275 -4.25 12.51 -16.07
N PRO A 276 -4.59 11.40 -16.75
CA PRO A 276 -3.60 10.50 -17.34
C PRO A 276 -2.56 11.23 -18.19
N ASP A 277 -1.27 10.95 -17.93
CA ASP A 277 -0.16 11.57 -18.65
C ASP A 277 -0.21 11.26 -20.15
N HIS A 278 0.19 12.23 -20.97
CA HIS A 278 0.25 12.09 -22.44
C HIS A 278 -1.08 11.64 -23.08
N ASN A 279 -2.22 12.09 -22.53
CA ASN A 279 -3.54 11.77 -23.05
C ASN A 279 -4.42 13.03 -23.12
N GLY A 280 -4.42 13.69 -24.29
CA GLY A 280 -5.21 14.88 -24.57
C GLY A 280 -6.71 14.62 -24.52
N VAL A 281 -7.17 13.45 -24.96
CA VAL A 281 -8.57 13.03 -24.86
C VAL A 281 -8.98 12.95 -23.38
N ALA A 282 -8.13 12.42 -22.51
CA ALA A 282 -8.43 12.35 -21.08
C ALA A 282 -8.54 13.74 -20.43
N VAL A 283 -7.68 14.68 -20.82
CA VAL A 283 -7.77 16.09 -20.40
C VAL A 283 -9.09 16.72 -20.89
N MET A 284 -9.49 16.45 -22.15
CA MET A 284 -10.77 16.92 -22.69
C MET A 284 -11.95 16.38 -21.88
N LEU A 285 -12.00 15.08 -21.59
CA LEU A 285 -13.08 14.46 -20.81
C LEU A 285 -13.20 15.03 -19.39
N CYS A 286 -12.09 15.49 -18.80
CA CYS A 286 -12.09 16.15 -17.50
C CYS A 286 -12.75 17.55 -17.51
N HIS A 287 -12.81 18.20 -18.67
CA HIS A 287 -13.38 19.54 -18.82
C HIS A 287 -14.70 19.57 -19.59
N ASP A 288 -15.03 18.50 -20.33
CA ASP A 288 -16.27 18.38 -21.09
C ASP A 288 -17.16 17.24 -20.53
N SER A 289 -18.13 17.64 -19.73
CA SER A 289 -19.10 16.72 -19.13
C SER A 289 -19.96 15.99 -20.17
N GLY A 290 -20.21 16.60 -21.33
CA GLY A 290 -20.97 15.97 -22.40
C GLY A 290 -20.19 14.80 -22.95
N ALA A 291 -18.94 15.02 -23.35
CA ALA A 291 -18.06 13.96 -23.83
C ALA A 291 -17.86 12.86 -22.77
N ALA A 292 -17.61 13.22 -21.51
CA ALA A 292 -17.49 12.26 -20.40
C ALA A 292 -18.74 11.37 -20.22
N ARG A 293 -19.94 11.93 -20.43
CA ARG A 293 -21.18 11.15 -20.39
C ARG A 293 -21.23 10.08 -21.48
N HIS A 294 -20.84 10.45 -22.69
CA HIS A 294 -20.87 9.53 -23.85
C HIS A 294 -19.78 8.45 -23.72
N GLU A 295 -18.65 8.77 -23.10
CA GLU A 295 -17.63 7.79 -22.70
C GLU A 295 -18.19 6.77 -21.70
N LEU A 296 -18.78 7.24 -20.60
CA LEU A 296 -19.35 6.34 -19.58
C LEU A 296 -20.46 5.43 -20.14
N LEU A 297 -21.24 5.91 -21.11
CA LEU A 297 -22.24 5.09 -21.81
C LEU A 297 -21.58 3.99 -22.67
N PHE A 298 -20.43 4.29 -23.28
CA PHE A 298 -19.62 3.28 -23.96
C PHE A 298 -19.03 2.29 -22.94
N ASP A 299 -18.45 2.76 -21.84
CA ASP A 299 -17.88 1.92 -20.79
C ASP A 299 -18.90 0.95 -20.20
N GLN A 300 -20.12 1.43 -19.93
CA GLN A 300 -21.22 0.58 -19.45
C GLN A 300 -21.44 -0.64 -20.36
N VAL A 301 -21.41 -0.44 -21.69
CA VAL A 301 -21.54 -1.52 -22.69
C VAL A 301 -20.27 -2.38 -22.73
N TYR A 302 -19.10 -1.75 -22.73
CA TYR A 302 -17.81 -2.43 -22.80
C TYR A 302 -17.58 -3.36 -21.61
N TYR A 303 -17.84 -2.90 -20.39
CA TYR A 303 -17.67 -3.70 -19.18
C TYR A 303 -18.71 -4.82 -19.07
N ALA A 304 -19.93 -4.63 -19.59
CA ALA A 304 -20.89 -5.72 -19.71
C ALA A 304 -20.40 -6.78 -20.71
N LEU A 305 -19.86 -6.36 -21.85
CA LEU A 305 -19.37 -7.26 -22.89
C LEU A 305 -18.11 -8.00 -22.45
N ARG A 306 -17.19 -7.31 -21.75
CA ARG A 306 -16.02 -7.89 -21.08
C ARG A 306 -16.41 -9.05 -20.19
N GLN A 307 -17.46 -8.88 -19.38
CA GLN A 307 -17.96 -9.94 -18.51
C GLN A 307 -18.56 -11.09 -19.33
N GLN A 308 -19.34 -10.80 -20.37
CA GLN A 308 -19.99 -11.81 -21.21
C GLN A 308 -18.99 -12.67 -22.00
N VAL A 309 -17.91 -12.08 -22.53
CA VAL A 309 -16.88 -12.81 -23.29
C VAL A 309 -15.92 -13.61 -22.39
N GLY A 310 -15.88 -13.29 -21.09
CA GLY A 310 -15.05 -13.95 -20.10
C GLY A 310 -13.54 -13.82 -20.36
N ARG A 311 -12.76 -14.63 -19.63
CA ARG A 311 -11.28 -14.55 -19.64
C ARG A 311 -10.67 -14.85 -21.01
N ASP A 312 -11.27 -15.77 -21.76
CA ASP A 312 -10.75 -16.23 -23.05
C ASP A 312 -10.98 -15.18 -24.17
N GLY A 313 -12.09 -14.43 -24.10
CA GLY A 313 -12.43 -13.42 -25.09
C GLY A 313 -11.93 -12.01 -24.76
N TRP A 314 -11.60 -11.72 -23.49
CA TRP A 314 -11.22 -10.38 -23.03
C TRP A 314 -10.06 -9.75 -23.80
N LYS A 315 -8.98 -10.52 -24.03
CA LYS A 315 -7.77 -9.98 -24.68
C LYS A 315 -8.04 -9.49 -26.10
N ALA A 316 -8.81 -10.25 -26.87
CA ALA A 316 -9.20 -9.87 -28.22
C ALA A 316 -10.13 -8.66 -28.21
N LEU A 317 -11.12 -8.65 -27.30
CA LEU A 317 -12.05 -7.53 -27.14
C LEU A 317 -11.32 -6.22 -26.79
N ARG A 318 -10.38 -6.24 -25.85
CA ARG A 318 -9.60 -5.06 -25.47
C ARG A 318 -8.79 -4.49 -26.64
N GLN A 319 -8.17 -5.36 -27.45
CA GLN A 319 -7.41 -4.93 -28.63
C GLN A 319 -8.31 -4.31 -29.70
N GLU A 320 -9.50 -4.88 -29.91
CA GLU A 320 -10.51 -4.37 -30.82
C GLU A 320 -10.99 -2.98 -30.39
N VAL A 321 -11.35 -2.81 -29.11
CA VAL A 321 -11.82 -1.52 -28.55
C VAL A 321 -10.75 -0.43 -28.66
N ILE A 322 -9.51 -0.70 -28.27
CA ILE A 322 -8.41 0.27 -28.39
C ILE A 322 -8.24 0.70 -29.86
N ALA A 323 -8.36 -0.23 -30.81
CA ALA A 323 -8.24 0.12 -32.23
C ALA A 323 -9.43 0.97 -32.73
N ASP A 324 -10.64 0.66 -32.29
CA ASP A 324 -11.87 1.37 -32.65
C ASP A 324 -11.91 2.79 -32.02
N GLU A 325 -11.47 2.95 -30.77
CA GLU A 325 -11.33 4.25 -30.08
C GLU A 325 -10.26 5.11 -30.73
N ASN A 326 -9.07 4.56 -31.00
CA ASN A 326 -8.02 5.28 -31.71
C ASN A 326 -8.46 5.72 -33.12
N ALA A 327 -9.27 4.91 -33.81
CA ALA A 327 -9.84 5.28 -35.11
C ALA A 327 -10.91 6.37 -34.98
N ALA A 328 -11.69 6.37 -33.90
CA ALA A 328 -12.63 7.42 -33.56
C ALA A 328 -11.91 8.75 -33.28
N ASP A 329 -10.85 8.71 -32.47
CA ASP A 329 -10.01 9.87 -32.16
C ASP A 329 -9.44 10.48 -33.43
N GLN A 330 -8.76 9.67 -34.25
CA GLN A 330 -8.20 10.11 -35.53
C GLN A 330 -9.26 10.67 -36.47
N GLY A 331 -10.44 10.06 -36.53
CA GLY A 331 -11.57 10.54 -37.34
C GLY A 331 -12.11 11.90 -36.89
N CYS A 332 -11.92 12.25 -35.62
CA CYS A 332 -12.28 13.54 -35.04
C CYS A 332 -11.12 14.54 -34.97
N GLY A 333 -9.94 14.17 -35.46
CA GLY A 333 -8.72 14.99 -35.35
C GLY A 333 -8.16 15.08 -33.94
N LEU A 334 -8.53 14.15 -33.06
CA LEU A 334 -8.01 14.03 -31.70
C LEU A 334 -6.67 13.27 -31.69
N PRO A 335 -5.78 13.58 -30.74
CA PRO A 335 -4.53 12.86 -30.59
C PRO A 335 -4.79 11.44 -30.09
N VAL A 336 -4.08 10.48 -30.66
CA VAL A 336 -4.03 9.12 -30.09
C VAL A 336 -3.27 9.19 -28.77
N PRO A 337 -3.78 8.60 -27.68
CA PRO A 337 -3.06 8.57 -26.40
C PRO A 337 -1.63 8.05 -26.55
N GLY A 338 -0.65 8.78 -25.99
CA GLY A 338 0.78 8.47 -26.09
C GLY A 338 1.51 9.03 -27.32
N ALA A 339 0.82 9.70 -28.24
CA ALA A 339 1.46 10.48 -29.31
C ALA A 339 2.19 11.72 -28.76
N ALA A 340 3.16 12.24 -29.52
CA ALA A 340 3.96 13.39 -29.10
C ALA A 340 3.15 14.70 -29.01
N ASP A 341 2.20 14.88 -29.90
CA ASP A 341 1.22 15.97 -29.87
C ASP A 341 -0.06 15.46 -29.19
N GLN A 342 -0.50 16.18 -28.17
CA GLN A 342 -1.69 15.87 -27.37
C GLN A 342 -2.68 17.05 -27.35
N ASP A 343 -2.53 18.01 -28.26
CA ASP A 343 -3.42 19.16 -28.35
C ASP A 343 -4.79 18.74 -28.88
N VAL A 344 -5.85 19.22 -28.22
CA VAL A 344 -7.24 18.93 -28.58
C VAL A 344 -7.85 20.12 -29.33
N PRO A 345 -8.33 19.94 -30.58
CA PRO A 345 -8.98 21.01 -31.33
C PRO A 345 -10.29 21.48 -30.71
N ASP A 346 -10.60 22.77 -30.87
CA ASP A 346 -11.88 23.34 -30.45
C ASP A 346 -13.07 22.61 -31.10
N GLY A 347 -14.04 22.19 -30.28
CA GLY A 347 -15.23 21.49 -30.75
C GLY A 347 -15.05 19.99 -31.04
N ALA A 348 -13.85 19.42 -30.83
CA ALA A 348 -13.59 18.00 -31.02
C ALA A 348 -14.44 17.10 -30.09
N ALA A 349 -14.81 17.60 -28.90
CA ALA A 349 -15.66 16.90 -27.93
C ALA A 349 -17.02 16.44 -28.50
N ALA A 350 -17.64 17.25 -29.37
CA ALA A 350 -18.91 16.89 -30.00
C ALA A 350 -18.75 15.76 -31.03
N CYS A 351 -17.63 15.75 -31.77
CA CYS A 351 -17.30 14.66 -32.69
C CYS A 351 -17.02 13.37 -31.92
N TYR A 352 -16.24 13.46 -30.83
CA TYR A 352 -15.92 12.36 -29.93
C TYR A 352 -17.18 11.72 -29.36
N ALA A 353 -18.08 12.52 -28.78
CA ALA A 353 -19.35 12.04 -28.25
C ALA A 353 -20.18 11.26 -29.29
N ALA A 354 -20.27 11.80 -30.52
CA ALA A 354 -20.96 11.12 -31.62
C ALA A 354 -20.24 9.86 -32.09
N ALA A 355 -18.92 9.76 -31.92
CA ALA A 355 -18.15 8.56 -32.21
C ALA A 355 -18.37 7.48 -31.14
N MET A 356 -18.36 7.86 -29.86
CA MET A 356 -18.71 6.98 -28.75
C MET A 356 -20.11 6.42 -28.92
N ASP A 357 -21.12 7.23 -29.25
CA ASP A 357 -22.48 6.72 -29.53
C ASP A 357 -22.53 5.61 -30.59
N ARG A 358 -21.72 5.74 -31.66
CA ARG A 358 -21.62 4.73 -32.71
C ARG A 358 -20.96 3.45 -32.21
N LEU A 359 -19.90 3.57 -31.40
CA LEU A 359 -19.24 2.42 -30.78
C LEU A 359 -20.16 1.73 -29.78
N THR A 360 -20.79 2.49 -28.86
CA THR A 360 -21.75 2.00 -27.88
C THR A 360 -22.82 1.14 -28.54
N GLU A 361 -23.44 1.59 -29.63
CA GLU A 361 -24.48 0.81 -30.32
C GLU A 361 -23.92 -0.43 -31.03
N ARG A 362 -22.74 -0.33 -31.65
CA ARG A 362 -22.06 -1.47 -32.30
C ARG A 362 -21.77 -2.59 -31.29
N TYR A 363 -21.20 -2.25 -30.13
CA TYR A 363 -20.85 -3.25 -29.11
C TYR A 363 -22.09 -3.76 -28.37
N ARG A 364 -23.12 -2.93 -28.17
CA ARG A 364 -24.38 -3.33 -27.52
C ARG A 364 -25.10 -4.44 -28.31
N GLN A 365 -25.01 -4.45 -29.63
CA GLN A 365 -25.58 -5.50 -30.48
C GLN A 365 -25.00 -6.91 -30.22
N ARG A 366 -23.85 -7.00 -29.54
CA ARG A 366 -23.19 -8.27 -29.18
C ARG A 366 -23.63 -8.81 -27.81
N LEU A 367 -24.38 -8.02 -27.05
CA LEU A 367 -24.87 -8.41 -25.73
C LEU A 367 -26.21 -9.14 -25.83
N GLY A 368 -26.43 -10.09 -24.92
CA GLY A 368 -27.70 -10.82 -24.78
C GLY A 368 -28.09 -11.03 -23.32
N GLY A 369 -29.36 -11.37 -23.08
CA GLY A 369 -29.88 -11.65 -21.73
C GLY A 369 -29.70 -10.47 -20.76
N THR A 370 -29.39 -10.79 -19.51
CA THR A 370 -29.15 -9.84 -18.41
C THR A 370 -28.06 -8.82 -18.69
N ALA A 371 -27.02 -9.21 -19.44
CA ALA A 371 -25.95 -8.31 -19.85
C ALA A 371 -26.47 -7.18 -20.77
N LEU A 372 -27.43 -7.49 -21.65
CA LEU A 372 -28.07 -6.51 -22.52
C LEU A 372 -29.05 -5.61 -21.75
N GLU A 373 -29.79 -6.17 -20.78
CA GLU A 373 -30.66 -5.39 -19.89
C GLU A 373 -29.85 -4.34 -19.13
N GLU A 374 -28.73 -4.77 -18.52
CA GLU A 374 -27.83 -3.88 -17.78
C GLU A 374 -27.24 -2.78 -18.67
N ALA A 375 -26.80 -3.12 -19.87
CA ALA A 375 -26.15 -2.19 -20.80
C ALA A 375 -27.10 -1.22 -21.52
N ARG A 376 -28.42 -1.43 -21.43
CA ARG A 376 -29.45 -0.51 -21.94
C ARG A 376 -29.97 0.46 -20.88
N ARG A 377 -29.58 0.24 -19.62
CA ARG A 377 -30.07 1.04 -18.50
C ARG A 377 -29.62 2.49 -18.64
N PRO A 378 -30.48 3.48 -18.32
CA PRO A 378 -30.05 4.87 -18.24
C PRO A 378 -28.86 5.04 -17.29
N LEU A 379 -27.85 5.80 -17.70
CA LEU A 379 -26.60 5.97 -16.96
C LEU A 379 -26.83 6.41 -15.51
N ASP A 380 -27.74 7.36 -15.26
CA ASP A 380 -28.04 7.84 -13.91
C ASP A 380 -28.62 6.73 -13.02
N THR A 381 -29.48 5.87 -13.59
CA THR A 381 -30.03 4.72 -12.88
C THR A 381 -28.95 3.66 -12.63
N HIS A 382 -28.05 3.46 -13.59
CA HIS A 382 -26.94 2.54 -13.47
C HIS A 382 -25.96 2.99 -12.36
N ILE A 383 -25.60 4.26 -12.32
CA ILE A 383 -24.84 4.88 -11.23
C ILE A 383 -25.57 4.73 -9.88
N ALA A 384 -26.87 5.00 -9.84
CA ALA A 384 -27.65 4.89 -8.61
C ALA A 384 -27.69 3.45 -8.05
N LEU A 385 -27.70 2.44 -8.91
CA LEU A 385 -27.64 1.03 -8.49
C LEU A 385 -26.28 0.69 -7.88
N GLN A 386 -25.18 1.19 -8.44
CA GLN A 386 -23.85 1.04 -7.87
C GLN A 386 -23.77 1.69 -6.49
N ARG A 387 -24.27 2.94 -6.36
CA ARG A 387 -24.39 3.63 -5.05
C ARG A 387 -25.20 2.81 -4.07
N ARG A 388 -26.29 2.20 -4.53
CA ARG A 388 -27.12 1.37 -3.68
C ARG A 388 -26.38 0.13 -3.16
N LEU A 389 -25.54 -0.50 -3.98
CA LEU A 389 -24.69 -1.61 -3.53
C LEU A 389 -23.66 -1.15 -2.48
N VAL A 390 -23.16 0.09 -2.59
CA VAL A 390 -22.32 0.73 -1.57
C VAL A 390 -23.10 0.94 -0.27
N GLU A 391 -24.28 1.55 -0.34
CA GLU A 391 -25.16 1.79 0.83
C GLU A 391 -25.54 0.51 1.57
N LEU A 392 -25.74 -0.58 0.83
CA LEU A 392 -26.07 -1.89 1.37
C LEU A 392 -24.85 -2.65 1.91
N GLY A 393 -23.64 -2.10 1.77
CA GLY A 393 -22.40 -2.69 2.27
C GLY A 393 -21.84 -3.82 1.41
N TYR A 394 -22.34 -4.01 0.18
CA TYR A 394 -21.78 -4.97 -0.78
C TYR A 394 -20.55 -4.41 -1.51
N LEU A 395 -20.42 -3.08 -1.57
CA LEU A 395 -19.23 -2.37 -2.02
C LEU A 395 -18.67 -1.48 -0.88
N PRO A 396 -17.36 -1.23 -0.83
CA PRO A 396 -16.76 -0.35 0.17
C PRO A 396 -17.42 1.04 0.17
N ALA A 397 -17.65 1.62 1.35
CA ALA A 397 -18.35 2.90 1.53
C ALA A 397 -17.73 4.09 0.77
N GLY A 398 -16.45 4.02 0.41
CA GLY A 398 -15.73 5.02 -0.39
C GLY A 398 -15.69 4.76 -1.90
N THR A 399 -16.39 3.74 -2.39
CA THR A 399 -16.44 3.44 -3.83
C THR A 399 -17.14 4.60 -4.56
N VAL A 400 -16.44 5.21 -5.51
CA VAL A 400 -17.05 6.19 -6.41
C VAL A 400 -17.99 5.45 -7.33
N ALA A 401 -19.26 5.84 -7.32
CA ALA A 401 -20.23 5.33 -8.28
C ALA A 401 -20.22 6.20 -9.53
N ASP A 402 -19.51 5.72 -10.54
CA ASP A 402 -19.31 6.29 -11.87
C ASP A 402 -20.16 5.59 -12.94
N GLY A 403 -20.75 4.43 -12.62
CA GLY A 403 -21.51 3.60 -13.54
C GLY A 403 -20.65 2.59 -14.28
N VAL A 404 -19.39 2.39 -13.88
CA VAL A 404 -18.49 1.40 -14.47
C VAL A 404 -18.42 0.16 -13.59
N TYR A 405 -19.05 -0.92 -14.04
CA TYR A 405 -19.15 -2.16 -13.25
C TYR A 405 -17.95 -3.07 -13.52
N GLY A 406 -16.82 -2.72 -12.91
CA GLY A 406 -15.60 -3.52 -12.87
C GLY A 406 -15.70 -4.78 -11.99
N GLU A 407 -14.60 -5.52 -11.85
CA GLU A 407 -14.56 -6.83 -11.17
C GLU A 407 -15.13 -6.79 -9.74
N ALA A 408 -14.79 -5.76 -8.96
CA ALA A 408 -15.32 -5.59 -7.60
C ALA A 408 -16.85 -5.39 -7.57
N THR A 409 -17.40 -4.60 -8.50
CA THR A 409 -18.85 -4.41 -8.62
C THR A 409 -19.54 -5.68 -9.10
N ARG A 410 -18.94 -6.44 -10.02
CA ARG A 410 -19.45 -7.75 -10.46
C ARG A 410 -19.54 -8.75 -9.30
N GLU A 411 -18.50 -8.82 -8.48
CA GLU A 411 -18.49 -9.69 -7.29
C GLU A 411 -19.52 -9.24 -6.25
N ALA A 412 -19.67 -7.93 -6.04
CA ALA A 412 -20.68 -7.36 -5.16
C ALA A 412 -22.10 -7.72 -5.63
N ILE A 413 -22.39 -7.59 -6.93
CA ILE A 413 -23.68 -7.98 -7.54
C ILE A 413 -23.92 -9.48 -7.34
N ALA A 414 -22.95 -10.32 -7.69
CA ALA A 414 -23.08 -11.78 -7.55
C ALA A 414 -23.25 -12.20 -6.08
N THR A 415 -22.63 -11.48 -5.14
CA THR A 415 -22.80 -11.71 -3.70
C THR A 415 -24.17 -11.28 -3.23
N TRP A 416 -24.63 -10.09 -3.60
CA TRP A 416 -25.99 -9.62 -3.32
C TRP A 416 -27.06 -10.56 -3.90
N GLN A 417 -26.88 -11.04 -5.13
CA GLN A 417 -27.78 -12.00 -5.77
C GLN A 417 -27.86 -13.31 -4.96
N ARG A 418 -26.71 -13.85 -4.53
CA ARG A 418 -26.65 -15.06 -3.71
C ARG A 418 -27.28 -14.88 -2.33
N THR A 419 -26.97 -13.80 -1.62
CA THR A 419 -27.46 -13.58 -0.25
C THR A 419 -28.94 -13.23 -0.21
N THR A 420 -29.47 -12.60 -1.26
CA THR A 420 -30.89 -12.27 -1.40
C THR A 420 -31.70 -13.33 -2.15
N HIS A 421 -31.08 -14.46 -2.47
CA HIS A 421 -31.72 -15.63 -3.10
C HIS A 421 -32.40 -15.28 -4.44
N ARG A 422 -31.71 -14.49 -5.27
CA ARG A 422 -32.17 -14.17 -6.63
C ARG A 422 -32.14 -15.42 -7.52
N PRO A 423 -33.03 -15.50 -8.52
CA PRO A 423 -33.12 -16.65 -9.41
C PRO A 423 -31.86 -16.81 -10.28
N GLU A 424 -31.19 -15.70 -10.60
CA GLU A 424 -29.95 -15.66 -11.38
C GLU A 424 -28.83 -15.03 -10.53
N THR A 425 -27.63 -15.62 -10.59
CA THR A 425 -26.43 -15.19 -9.85
C THR A 425 -25.25 -15.03 -10.81
N ASP A 426 -25.52 -14.40 -11.95
CA ASP A 426 -24.59 -14.27 -13.08
C ASP A 426 -23.67 -13.04 -12.98
N GLY A 427 -23.87 -12.20 -11.96
CA GLY A 427 -23.09 -10.97 -11.76
C GLY A 427 -23.53 -9.79 -12.62
N PHE A 428 -24.67 -9.89 -13.31
CA PHE A 428 -25.34 -8.79 -14.00
C PHE A 428 -26.57 -8.34 -13.23
N VAL A 429 -26.81 -7.03 -13.17
CA VAL A 429 -28.06 -6.52 -12.59
C VAL A 429 -29.15 -6.58 -13.66
N SER A 430 -30.02 -7.60 -13.59
CA SER A 430 -31.23 -7.68 -14.40
C SER A 430 -32.22 -6.54 -14.09
N ASP A 431 -33.23 -6.34 -14.93
CA ASP A 431 -34.27 -5.33 -14.65
C ASP A 431 -35.08 -5.67 -13.40
N ALA A 432 -35.29 -6.96 -13.13
CA ALA A 432 -35.93 -7.42 -11.90
C ALA A 432 -35.05 -7.17 -10.66
N ASP A 433 -33.73 -7.24 -10.80
CA ASP A 433 -32.79 -6.94 -9.73
C ASP A 433 -32.74 -5.43 -9.43
N ALA A 434 -32.74 -4.61 -10.49
CA ALA A 434 -32.76 -3.16 -10.37
C ALA A 434 -33.96 -2.64 -9.57
N GLN A 435 -35.16 -3.21 -9.80
CA GLN A 435 -36.38 -2.85 -9.06
C GLN A 435 -36.32 -3.19 -7.57
N VAL A 436 -35.57 -4.23 -7.19
CA VAL A 436 -35.38 -4.64 -5.79
C VAL A 436 -34.36 -3.75 -5.10
N LEU A 437 -33.26 -3.43 -5.80
CA LEU A 437 -32.23 -2.54 -5.27
C LEU A 437 -32.75 -1.11 -5.09
N LEU A 438 -33.49 -0.59 -6.07
CA LEU A 438 -34.07 0.76 -6.07
C LEU A 438 -35.61 0.73 -6.14
N PRO A 439 -36.30 0.44 -5.01
CA PRO A 439 -37.76 0.40 -4.99
C PRO A 439 -38.38 1.80 -5.15
N PRO A 440 -39.61 1.92 -5.72
CA PRO A 440 -40.23 3.18 -6.10
C PRO A 440 -40.45 4.21 -4.98
N ALA A 441 -40.42 3.80 -3.71
CA ALA A 441 -40.63 4.68 -2.56
C ALA A 441 -39.53 5.77 -2.40
N VAL A 442 -38.35 5.57 -3.01
CA VAL A 442 -37.25 6.57 -3.04
C VAL A 442 -37.44 7.60 -4.17
N MET A 443 -38.37 7.37 -5.10
CA MET A 443 -38.63 8.27 -6.23
C MET A 443 -39.77 9.28 -5.99
N ALA A 444 -40.49 9.22 -4.86
CA ALA A 444 -41.77 9.92 -4.70
C ALA A 444 -41.94 10.78 -3.42
N SER A 445 -40.86 11.19 -2.73
CA SER A 445 -40.96 12.05 -1.53
C SER A 445 -41.03 13.56 -1.84
N ALA A 446 -41.85 13.93 -2.83
CA ALA A 446 -42.35 15.29 -3.03
C ALA A 446 -43.89 15.28 -3.00
N GLY A 447 -44.48 15.44 -1.82
CA GLY A 447 -45.92 15.72 -1.60
C GLY A 447 -46.72 14.65 -0.83
N PRO A 448 -47.80 15.02 -0.09
CA PRO A 448 -48.11 14.37 1.20
C PRO A 448 -49.32 13.41 1.22
N ALA A 449 -49.21 12.48 2.19
CA ALA A 449 -50.23 11.80 3.01
C ALA A 449 -51.28 10.87 2.36
N GLY A 450 -51.38 9.65 2.92
CA GLY A 450 -52.47 8.70 2.71
C GLY A 450 -52.33 7.46 3.60
N ASP A 451 -53.23 7.34 4.56
CA ASP A 451 -53.26 6.42 5.71
C ASP A 451 -53.55 4.91 5.46
N THR A 452 -53.22 4.13 6.52
CA THR A 452 -53.93 2.98 7.16
C THR A 452 -53.80 1.49 6.74
N GLN A 453 -53.11 0.75 7.62
CA GLN A 453 -53.50 -0.45 8.44
C GLN A 453 -53.45 -1.93 7.96
N PRO A 454 -53.25 -2.90 8.90
CA PRO A 454 -52.83 -4.30 8.67
C PRO A 454 -53.89 -5.37 8.99
N VAL A 455 -53.70 -6.63 8.55
CA VAL A 455 -54.53 -7.79 8.95
C VAL A 455 -53.70 -9.06 9.17
N ALA A 456 -54.08 -9.83 10.21
CA ALA A 456 -53.48 -11.06 10.70
C ALA A 456 -54.35 -12.32 10.46
N SER A 457 -53.70 -13.49 10.62
CA SER A 457 -54.21 -14.78 11.13
C SER A 457 -54.97 -15.75 10.21
N ALA A 458 -54.51 -17.01 10.13
CA ALA A 458 -55.16 -18.18 10.75
C ALA A 458 -54.54 -19.54 10.35
N ALA A 459 -54.42 -20.45 11.33
CA ALA A 459 -54.30 -21.92 11.19
C ALA A 459 -55.56 -22.58 11.80
N PRO A 460 -55.85 -23.89 11.61
CA PRO A 460 -55.33 -24.94 12.52
C PRO A 460 -55.14 -26.38 11.93
N ALA A 461 -54.68 -27.29 12.82
CA ALA A 461 -54.11 -28.66 12.72
C ALA A 461 -55.16 -29.83 12.57
N PRO A 462 -54.96 -31.18 12.85
CA PRO A 462 -53.92 -31.86 13.70
C PRO A 462 -53.49 -33.36 13.46
N VAL A 463 -52.65 -33.89 14.39
CA VAL A 463 -52.34 -35.30 14.87
C VAL A 463 -51.48 -36.21 13.94
N ALA A 464 -50.50 -37.06 14.35
CA ALA A 464 -50.25 -37.84 15.57
C ALA A 464 -48.80 -38.46 15.68
N THR A 465 -48.29 -38.58 16.92
CA THR A 465 -47.48 -39.66 17.58
C THR A 465 -46.16 -40.28 17.05
N THR A 466 -45.19 -40.28 17.98
CA THR A 466 -43.88 -40.98 18.19
C THR A 466 -43.98 -42.53 18.30
N PRO A 467 -42.90 -43.37 18.51
CA PRO A 467 -41.55 -43.10 19.09
C PRO A 467 -40.30 -43.82 18.47
N ALA A 468 -39.15 -43.52 19.10
CA ALA A 468 -37.75 -43.94 18.87
C ALA A 468 -37.42 -45.43 19.09
N THR A 469 -36.21 -45.89 18.65
CA THR A 469 -35.41 -47.00 19.24
C THR A 469 -34.00 -47.19 18.59
N THR A 470 -32.97 -47.16 19.46
CA THR A 470 -31.60 -47.76 19.52
C THR A 470 -30.62 -47.87 18.34
N ALA A 471 -29.35 -47.56 18.67
CA ALA A 471 -28.12 -48.06 18.04
C ALA A 471 -27.54 -49.31 18.75
N PRO A 472 -26.62 -50.06 18.09
CA PRO A 472 -25.53 -50.70 18.82
C PRO A 472 -24.13 -50.45 18.23
N ALA A 473 -23.14 -50.63 19.10
CA ALA A 473 -21.71 -50.46 18.89
C ALA A 473 -21.06 -51.67 18.18
N HIS A 474 -19.97 -51.43 17.44
CA HIS A 474 -19.00 -52.47 17.08
C HIS A 474 -17.57 -51.97 17.32
N ARG A 475 -16.85 -52.66 18.21
CA ARG A 475 -15.38 -52.68 18.28
C ARG A 475 -14.87 -53.75 17.30
N ALA A 476 -13.73 -53.49 16.68
CA ALA A 476 -12.91 -54.52 16.05
C ALA A 476 -11.43 -54.27 16.40
N ASP A 477 -10.78 -55.36 16.79
CA ASP A 477 -9.47 -55.44 17.42
C ASP A 477 -8.29 -55.15 16.47
N LEU A 478 -7.24 -54.59 17.04
CA LEU A 478 -5.91 -54.45 16.43
C LEU A 478 -5.08 -55.71 16.72
N ARG A 479 -4.62 -56.41 15.67
CA ARG A 479 -3.52 -57.39 15.78
C ARG A 479 -2.45 -57.11 14.73
N LEU A 480 -1.30 -56.66 15.22
CA LEU A 480 -0.06 -56.45 14.49
C LEU A 480 0.81 -57.71 14.63
N PHE A 481 1.24 -58.34 13.53
CA PHE A 481 2.46 -59.16 13.51
C PHE A 481 3.02 -59.28 12.08
N GLY A 482 4.28 -58.91 11.90
CA GLY A 482 5.21 -59.90 11.33
C GLY A 482 5.96 -59.61 10.02
N PHE A 483 5.92 -58.42 9.42
CA PHE A 483 6.87 -58.04 8.36
C PHE A 483 7.02 -56.52 8.41
N GLY A 484 8.19 -55.96 8.73
CA GLY A 484 8.26 -54.50 8.64
C GLY A 484 9.53 -53.77 9.00
N ILE A 485 10.31 -54.14 10.01
CA ILE A 485 11.30 -53.15 10.51
C ILE A 485 12.39 -52.83 9.45
N GLY A 486 12.94 -53.84 8.77
CA GLY A 486 13.92 -53.61 7.70
C GLY A 486 13.35 -52.94 6.45
N VAL A 487 12.15 -53.34 6.02
CA VAL A 487 11.48 -52.77 4.84
C VAL A 487 11.00 -51.34 5.13
N ILE A 488 10.49 -51.07 6.32
CA ILE A 488 10.07 -49.73 6.77
C ILE A 488 11.29 -48.82 6.88
N LEU A 489 12.43 -49.29 7.38
CA LEU A 489 13.66 -48.49 7.41
C LEU A 489 14.17 -48.14 6.00
N VAL A 490 14.17 -49.09 5.07
CA VAL A 490 14.58 -48.83 3.68
C VAL A 490 13.61 -47.86 2.99
N MET A 491 12.30 -48.06 3.17
CA MET A 491 11.27 -47.17 2.62
C MET A 491 11.32 -45.77 3.26
N ALA A 492 11.65 -45.67 4.54
CA ALA A 492 11.80 -44.39 5.22
C ALA A 492 13.03 -43.63 4.72
N VAL A 493 14.17 -44.31 4.53
CA VAL A 493 15.39 -43.70 3.97
C VAL A 493 15.13 -43.26 2.52
N PHE A 494 14.56 -44.13 1.68
CA PHE A 494 14.23 -43.79 0.30
C PHE A 494 13.23 -42.64 0.20
N GLY A 495 12.17 -42.67 1.02
CA GLY A 495 11.18 -41.60 1.10
C GLY A 495 11.78 -40.28 1.55
N THR A 496 12.71 -40.30 2.51
CA THR A 496 13.43 -39.09 2.97
C THR A 496 14.34 -38.53 1.87
N CYS A 497 15.07 -39.38 1.15
CA CYS A 497 15.89 -38.95 0.02
C CYS A 497 15.05 -38.33 -1.11
N LEU A 498 13.89 -38.91 -1.42
CA LEU A 498 12.98 -38.37 -2.42
C LEU A 498 12.34 -37.06 -1.97
N TYR A 499 11.98 -36.98 -0.68
CA TYR A 499 11.44 -35.76 -0.08
C TYR A 499 12.40 -34.59 -0.16
N PHE A 500 13.69 -34.82 0.09
CA PHE A 500 14.73 -33.78 0.02
C PHE A 500 15.39 -33.61 -1.36
N LEU A 501 14.88 -34.29 -2.39
CA LEU A 501 15.40 -34.18 -3.76
C LEU A 501 15.41 -32.73 -4.29
N PRO A 502 14.36 -31.90 -4.12
CA PRO A 502 14.37 -30.51 -4.59
C PRO A 502 15.50 -29.67 -3.97
N PHE A 503 15.69 -29.81 -2.65
CA PHE A 503 16.77 -29.10 -1.95
C PHE A 503 18.16 -29.62 -2.35
N GLY A 504 18.30 -30.94 -2.55
CA GLY A 504 19.53 -31.53 -3.08
C GLY A 504 19.91 -30.96 -4.45
N ILE A 505 18.93 -30.80 -5.35
CA ILE A 505 19.14 -30.20 -6.68
C ILE A 505 19.57 -28.73 -6.57
N ALA A 506 18.96 -27.95 -5.67
CA ALA A 506 19.33 -26.55 -5.44
C ALA A 506 20.78 -26.41 -4.92
N CYS A 507 21.21 -27.31 -4.05
CA CYS A 507 22.60 -27.37 -3.56
C CYS A 507 23.59 -27.76 -4.66
N LEU A 508 23.25 -28.77 -5.49
CA LEU A 508 24.10 -29.21 -6.61
C LEU A 508 24.23 -28.13 -7.70
N ARG A 509 23.20 -27.28 -7.88
CA ARG A 509 23.21 -26.15 -8.81
C ARG A 509 23.82 -24.87 -8.24
N ASP A 510 24.22 -24.87 -6.96
CA ASP A 510 24.61 -23.68 -6.18
C ASP A 510 23.70 -22.46 -6.43
N SER A 511 22.38 -22.70 -6.38
CA SER A 511 21.37 -21.65 -6.59
C SER A 511 21.42 -20.61 -5.47
N THR A 512 21.26 -19.32 -5.81
CA THR A 512 21.28 -18.21 -4.84
C THR A 512 20.17 -18.31 -3.80
N GLY A 513 18.99 -18.84 -4.19
CA GLY A 513 17.83 -19.04 -3.32
C GLY A 513 17.75 -20.38 -2.59
N LYS A 514 18.86 -21.13 -2.43
CA LYS A 514 18.85 -22.47 -1.80
C LYS A 514 18.26 -22.49 -0.38
N GLY A 515 18.37 -21.38 0.36
CA GLY A 515 17.72 -21.22 1.68
C GLY A 515 16.19 -21.22 1.59
N SER A 516 15.63 -20.51 0.61
CA SER A 516 14.18 -20.46 0.37
C SER A 516 13.64 -21.80 -0.13
N VAL A 517 14.39 -22.49 -1.00
CA VAL A 517 14.06 -23.85 -1.44
C VAL A 517 14.03 -24.81 -0.25
N PHE A 518 15.00 -24.72 0.67
CA PHE A 518 15.00 -25.54 1.90
C PHE A 518 13.77 -25.27 2.76
N ALA A 519 13.44 -24.00 3.02
CA ALA A 519 12.32 -23.63 3.88
C ALA A 519 10.99 -24.17 3.33
N VAL A 520 10.72 -23.96 2.03
CA VAL A 520 9.48 -24.46 1.41
C VAL A 520 9.45 -25.98 1.38
N ASN A 521 10.57 -26.65 1.05
CA ASN A 521 10.64 -28.10 1.05
C ASN A 521 10.48 -28.71 2.45
N PHE A 522 11.02 -28.06 3.49
CA PHE A 522 10.94 -28.56 4.88
C PHE A 522 9.55 -28.41 5.46
N PHE A 523 8.94 -27.21 5.37
CA PHE A 523 7.66 -26.90 6.01
C PHE A 523 6.44 -27.34 5.18
N PHE A 524 6.55 -27.36 3.84
CA PHE A 524 5.41 -27.62 2.94
C PHE A 524 5.62 -28.80 1.99
N GLY A 525 6.81 -29.42 1.97
CA GLY A 525 7.11 -30.56 1.09
C GLY A 525 6.30 -31.84 1.38
N TRP A 526 5.60 -31.90 2.51
CA TRP A 526 4.65 -32.98 2.83
C TRP A 526 3.36 -32.89 2.00
N THR A 527 3.15 -31.76 1.32
CA THR A 527 2.12 -31.61 0.29
C THR A 527 2.73 -31.78 -1.10
N LEU A 528 2.02 -32.45 -2.02
CA LEU A 528 2.47 -32.58 -3.40
C LEU A 528 2.70 -31.20 -4.05
N LEU A 529 1.82 -30.24 -3.76
CA LEU A 529 1.93 -28.86 -4.26
C LEU A 529 3.18 -28.15 -3.73
N GLY A 530 3.46 -28.24 -2.42
CA GLY A 530 4.66 -27.65 -1.82
C GLY A 530 5.95 -28.30 -2.29
N TRP A 531 5.95 -29.62 -2.51
CA TRP A 531 7.10 -30.33 -3.07
C TRP A 531 7.38 -29.93 -4.54
N VAL A 532 6.33 -29.84 -5.36
CA VAL A 532 6.46 -29.39 -6.76
C VAL A 532 6.89 -27.92 -6.81
N ALA A 533 6.34 -27.06 -5.95
CA ALA A 533 6.77 -25.66 -5.84
C ALA A 533 8.25 -25.55 -5.47
N ALA A 534 8.72 -26.34 -4.49
CA ALA A 534 10.13 -26.42 -4.12
C ALA A 534 11.02 -26.87 -5.29
N LEU A 535 10.57 -27.86 -6.08
CA LEU A 535 11.29 -28.33 -7.25
C LEU A 535 11.35 -27.28 -8.35
N VAL A 536 10.25 -26.59 -8.64
CA VAL A 536 10.21 -25.51 -9.65
C VAL A 536 11.15 -24.38 -9.23
N MET A 537 11.14 -23.97 -7.96
CA MET A 537 12.08 -22.96 -7.45
C MET A 537 13.54 -23.42 -7.55
N ALA A 538 13.83 -24.68 -7.18
CA ALA A 538 15.17 -25.25 -7.31
C ALA A 538 15.69 -25.24 -8.74
N LEU A 539 14.80 -25.32 -9.73
CA LEU A 539 15.15 -25.31 -11.15
C LEU A 539 15.14 -23.91 -11.78
N SER A 540 14.42 -22.95 -11.19
CA SER A 540 14.18 -21.62 -11.76
C SER A 540 15.11 -20.54 -11.19
N PHE A 541 15.67 -20.72 -9.99
CA PHE A 541 16.58 -19.74 -9.42
C PHE A 541 17.93 -19.68 -10.16
N GLU A 542 18.44 -18.46 -10.30
CA GLU A 542 19.75 -18.16 -10.89
C GLU A 542 20.87 -18.84 -10.08
N THR A 543 21.90 -19.29 -10.79
CA THR A 543 23.10 -19.82 -10.13
C THR A 543 23.94 -18.67 -9.59
N ARG A 544 24.74 -18.93 -8.55
CA ARG A 544 25.62 -17.92 -7.97
C ARG A 544 26.64 -17.37 -8.99
N ALA A 545 27.05 -18.18 -9.96
CA ALA A 545 27.93 -17.77 -11.05
C ALA A 545 27.27 -16.75 -11.99
N ASP A 546 25.99 -16.96 -12.34
CA ASP A 546 25.21 -16.05 -13.19
C ASP A 546 24.98 -14.70 -12.50
N TYR A 547 24.70 -14.74 -11.20
CA TYR A 547 24.54 -13.54 -10.37
C TYR A 547 25.81 -12.69 -10.33
N GLU A 548 26.98 -13.30 -10.09
CA GLU A 548 28.27 -12.60 -10.07
C GLU A 548 28.64 -12.02 -11.45
N LEU A 549 28.37 -12.75 -12.54
CA LEU A 549 28.56 -12.25 -13.91
C LEU A 549 27.68 -11.02 -14.20
N ARG A 550 26.41 -11.06 -13.82
CA ARG A 550 25.48 -9.93 -13.96
C ARG A 550 25.91 -8.73 -13.12
N ARG A 551 26.36 -8.97 -11.88
CA ARG A 551 26.87 -7.94 -10.97
C ARG A 551 28.13 -7.27 -11.52
N GLN A 552 29.08 -8.05 -12.06
CA GLN A 552 30.27 -7.51 -12.72
C GLN A 552 29.96 -6.75 -14.01
N ALA A 553 28.96 -7.19 -14.79
CA ALA A 553 28.49 -6.46 -15.96
C ALA A 553 27.84 -5.12 -15.58
N MET A 554 27.01 -5.08 -14.54
CA MET A 554 26.43 -3.84 -14.02
C MET A 554 27.50 -2.87 -13.52
N ILE A 555 28.51 -3.34 -12.78
CA ILE A 555 29.61 -2.49 -12.31
C ILE A 555 30.40 -1.89 -13.48
N LYS A 556 30.62 -2.65 -14.57
CA LYS A 556 31.26 -2.12 -15.79
C LYS A 556 30.41 -1.07 -16.52
N ILE A 557 29.08 -1.23 -16.55
CA ILE A 557 28.17 -0.25 -17.16
C ILE A 557 28.16 1.06 -16.35
N VAL A 558 28.17 0.96 -15.02
CA VAL A 558 28.20 2.12 -14.13
C VAL A 558 29.58 2.81 -14.15
N ALA A 559 30.67 2.05 -14.25
CA ALA A 559 32.03 2.60 -14.34
C ALA A 559 32.44 3.08 -15.75
N GLY A 560 31.74 2.65 -16.81
CA GLY A 560 32.00 3.03 -18.19
C GLY A 560 31.39 4.38 -18.62
N GLY A 561 30.55 4.99 -17.77
CA GLY A 561 29.93 6.31 -18.01
C GLY A 561 30.83 7.52 -17.70
N SER A 562 32.08 7.28 -17.28
CA SER A 562 33.02 8.33 -16.88
C SER A 562 34.42 8.05 -17.44
N ALA A 563 34.54 8.07 -18.77
CA ALA A 563 35.82 8.32 -19.44
C ALA A 563 35.85 9.78 -19.94
N PRO A 564 36.87 10.58 -19.60
CA PRO A 564 37.04 11.89 -20.22
C PRO A 564 37.62 11.71 -21.63
N ASP A 565 36.94 12.32 -22.61
CA ASP A 565 37.48 12.49 -23.96
C ASP A 565 38.83 13.21 -23.89
N SER A 566 39.87 12.51 -24.35
CA SER A 566 41.15 13.11 -24.71
C SER A 566 41.33 12.93 -26.22
N HIS A 567 41.72 14.03 -26.86
CA HIS A 567 42.09 14.21 -28.27
C HIS A 567 40.99 14.63 -29.26
N ALA A 568 40.88 15.93 -29.53
CA ALA A 568 41.49 16.59 -30.69
C ALA A 568 41.37 18.12 -30.59
#